data_AF-A0A4U3B4B1-F1
#
_entry.id   AF-A0A4U3B4B1-F1
#
_cell.length_a   1.000
_cell.length_b   1.000
_cell.length_c   1.000
_cell.angle_alpha   90.00
_cell.angle_beta   90.00
_cell.angle_gamma   90.00
#
_symmetry.space_group_name_H-M   'P 1'
#
loop_
_entity.id
_entity.type
_entity.pdbx_description
1 polymer ?
#
loop_
_entity_poly.entity_id
_entity_poly.type
_entity_poly.pdbx_seq_one_letter_code
_entity_poly.pdbx_strand_id
1 'polypeptide(L)'
;TFLVCTSTAFIVLCSGLYKGSNLEGIELTQQALSSQIGPWASTFLAIIIFLFAFSSLLGNYYYGETNIAFIKESKTWLLIYRVAVVGMVFFGSIAALQTVWSLADFFMGLMVFTNLIAISFLSKFAYAALVDYIKQKKQGKDPVFVASSIPGLQNTECWDGQDVEEKQKAV
;
A
#
# COMPACT_ATOMS: atom_id res chain seq x y z
N THR A 1 9.57 5.04 -4.27
CA THR A 1 9.62 6.48 -3.92
C THR A 1 10.84 7.18 -4.49
N PHE A 2 12.06 6.67 -4.29
CA PHE A 2 13.29 7.42 -4.63
C PHE A 2 13.46 7.80 -6.11
N LEU A 3 13.10 6.93 -7.06
CA LEU A 3 13.27 7.23 -8.48
C LEU A 3 12.10 8.08 -9.00
N VAL A 4 10.88 7.60 -8.82
CA VAL A 4 9.66 8.21 -9.38
C VAL A 4 9.36 9.58 -8.75
N CYS A 5 9.33 9.69 -7.41
CA CYS A 5 8.95 10.94 -6.75
C CYS A 5 10.01 12.02 -6.94
N THR A 6 11.30 11.66 -6.92
CA THR A 6 12.40 12.59 -7.19
C THR A 6 12.34 13.11 -8.63
N SER A 7 12.05 12.24 -9.61
CA SER A 7 11.90 12.65 -11.01
C SER A 7 10.77 13.66 -11.18
N THR A 8 9.59 13.39 -10.59
CA THR A 8 8.46 14.34 -10.61
C THR A 8 8.79 15.66 -9.93
N ALA A 9 9.46 15.62 -8.78
CA ALA A 9 9.89 16.83 -8.07
C ALA A 9 10.84 17.67 -8.92
N PHE A 10 11.81 17.07 -9.60
CA PHE A 10 12.72 17.79 -10.50
C PHE A 10 11.98 18.42 -11.69
N ILE A 11 11.02 17.71 -12.31
CA ILE A 11 10.21 18.25 -13.41
C ILE A 11 9.47 19.52 -12.95
N VAL A 12 8.83 19.46 -11.78
CA VAL A 12 8.10 20.61 -11.20
C VAL A 12 9.06 21.76 -10.86
N LEU A 13 10.18 21.48 -10.20
CA LEU A 13 11.16 22.50 -9.80
C LEU A 13 11.80 23.19 -11.02
N CYS A 14 12.19 22.44 -12.05
CA CYS A 14 12.78 22.97 -13.27
C CYS A 14 11.79 23.82 -14.08
N SER A 15 10.48 23.55 -14.02
CA SER A 15 9.45 24.34 -14.71
C SER A 15 9.29 25.77 -14.16
N GLY A 16 9.62 26.02 -12.89
CA GLY A 16 9.39 27.30 -12.22
C GLY A 16 7.92 27.67 -11.98
N LEU A 17 6.96 26.87 -12.47
CA LEU A 17 5.52 27.17 -12.39
C LEU A 17 4.98 27.16 -10.96
N TYR A 18 5.63 26.42 -10.06
CA TYR A 18 5.24 26.32 -8.65
C TYR A 18 5.26 27.67 -7.89
N LYS A 19 5.88 28.73 -8.44
CA LYS A 19 6.03 30.05 -7.79
C LYS A 19 4.90 31.04 -8.07
N GLY A 20 4.02 30.78 -9.03
CA GLY A 20 3.04 31.79 -9.48
C GLY A 20 1.73 31.24 -10.07
N SER A 21 1.59 29.92 -10.19
CA SER A 21 0.34 29.31 -10.66
C SER A 21 -0.53 28.89 -9.49
N ASN A 22 -1.83 29.22 -9.49
CA ASN A 22 -2.85 28.63 -8.59
C ASN A 22 -3.18 27.17 -8.96
N LEU A 23 -2.24 26.45 -9.58
CA LEU A 23 -2.43 25.08 -10.04
C LEU A 23 -1.98 24.13 -8.92
N GLU A 24 -2.80 23.14 -8.62
CA GLU A 24 -2.55 22.17 -7.56
C GLU A 24 -2.44 20.74 -8.11
N GLY A 25 -1.67 19.91 -7.39
CA GLY A 25 -1.60 18.47 -7.63
C GLY A 25 -1.18 18.07 -9.05
N ILE A 26 -2.04 17.32 -9.72
CA ILE A 26 -1.77 16.72 -11.03
C ILE A 26 -1.70 17.78 -12.13
N GLU A 27 -2.52 18.83 -12.04
CA GLU A 27 -2.57 19.90 -13.03
C GLU A 27 -1.24 20.66 -13.10
N LEU A 28 -0.65 20.95 -11.93
CA LEU A 28 0.68 21.56 -11.84
C LEU A 28 1.73 20.68 -12.54
N THR A 29 1.68 19.36 -12.33
CA THR A 29 2.65 18.42 -12.92
C THR A 29 2.45 18.31 -14.44
N GLN A 30 1.21 18.29 -14.92
CA GLN A 30 0.89 18.28 -16.34
C GLN A 30 1.39 19.55 -17.05
N GLN A 31 1.18 20.72 -16.45
CA GLN A 31 1.66 21.99 -17.02
C GLN A 31 3.18 22.10 -16.94
N ALA A 32 3.80 21.67 -15.84
CA ALA A 32 5.26 21.62 -15.71
C ALA A 32 5.88 20.75 -16.80
N LEU A 33 5.34 19.56 -17.03
CA LEU A 33 5.85 18.65 -18.06
C LEU A 33 5.60 19.18 -19.47
N SER A 34 4.43 19.75 -19.72
CA SER A 34 4.08 20.39 -20.99
C SER A 34 5.04 21.54 -21.34
N SER A 35 5.42 22.35 -20.35
CA SER A 35 6.37 23.46 -20.54
C SER A 35 7.79 23.01 -20.90
N GLN A 36 8.20 21.81 -20.48
CA GLN A 36 9.56 21.28 -20.67
C GLN A 36 9.71 20.41 -21.92
N ILE A 37 8.70 19.59 -22.24
CA ILE A 37 8.79 18.55 -23.28
C ILE A 37 7.78 18.80 -24.43
N GLY A 38 6.86 19.74 -24.24
CA GLY A 38 5.87 20.17 -25.21
C GLY A 38 4.45 19.65 -24.93
N PRO A 39 3.44 20.13 -25.70
CA PRO A 39 2.02 19.93 -25.38
C PRO A 39 1.56 18.47 -25.34
N TRP A 40 2.21 17.59 -26.11
CA TRP A 40 1.88 16.15 -26.15
C TRP A 40 2.08 15.46 -24.80
N ALA A 41 2.97 15.99 -23.97
CA ALA A 41 3.33 15.40 -22.69
C ALA A 41 2.16 15.43 -21.68
N SER A 42 1.27 16.43 -21.77
CA SER A 42 0.08 16.52 -20.93
C SER A 42 -0.89 15.36 -21.18
N THR A 43 -1.21 15.10 -22.45
CA THR A 43 -2.09 13.97 -22.85
C THR A 43 -1.47 12.63 -22.49
N PHE A 44 -0.17 12.47 -22.71
CA PHE A 44 0.55 11.25 -22.35
C PHE A 44 0.52 11.01 -20.83
N LEU A 45 0.79 12.05 -20.02
CA LEU A 45 0.76 11.95 -18.57
C LEU A 45 -0.66 11.63 -18.05
N ALA A 46 -1.71 12.18 -18.66
CA ALA A 46 -3.09 11.85 -18.31
C ALA A 46 -3.39 10.34 -18.47
N ILE A 47 -2.92 9.72 -19.56
CA ILE A 47 -3.08 8.27 -19.79
C ILE A 47 -2.34 7.46 -18.72
N ILE A 48 -1.09 7.84 -18.42
CA ILE A 48 -0.30 7.15 -17.38
C ILE A 48 -0.96 7.28 -16.01
N ILE A 49 -1.41 8.47 -15.63
CA ILE A 49 -2.05 8.72 -14.34
C ILE A 49 -3.35 7.93 -14.25
N PHE A 50 -4.13 7.85 -15.33
CA PHE A 50 -5.33 7.02 -15.37
C PHE A 50 -5.01 5.54 -15.08
N LEU A 51 -4.02 4.97 -15.78
CA LEU A 51 -3.61 3.58 -15.56
C LEU A 51 -3.09 3.35 -14.15
N PHE A 52 -2.28 4.28 -13.62
CA PHE A 52 -1.71 4.20 -12.28
C PHE A 52 -2.76 4.34 -11.17
N ALA A 53 -3.70 5.28 -11.33
CA ALA A 53 -4.82 5.47 -10.41
C ALA A 53 -5.73 4.23 -10.42
N PHE A 54 -6.00 3.67 -11.61
CA PHE A 54 -6.80 2.46 -11.75
C PHE A 54 -6.16 1.24 -11.08
N SER A 55 -4.86 0.99 -11.31
CA SER A 55 -4.17 -0.13 -10.64
C SER A 55 -4.13 0.05 -9.12
N SER A 56 -3.92 1.28 -8.66
CA SER A 56 -3.89 1.60 -7.23
C SER A 56 -5.26 1.41 -6.58
N LEU A 57 -6.32 1.80 -7.29
CA LEU A 57 -7.71 1.59 -6.86
C LEU A 57 -8.02 0.10 -6.70
N LEU A 58 -7.68 -0.72 -7.70
CA LEU A 58 -7.89 -2.16 -7.64
C LEU A 58 -7.12 -2.81 -6.50
N GLY A 59 -5.87 -2.40 -6.28
CA GLY A 59 -5.07 -2.87 -5.14
C GLY A 59 -5.73 -2.57 -3.80
N ASN A 60 -6.18 -1.33 -3.58
CA ASN A 60 -6.85 -0.92 -2.34
C ASN A 60 -8.21 -1.62 -2.15
N TYR A 61 -8.96 -1.82 -3.25
CA TYR A 61 -10.20 -2.58 -3.24
C TYR A 61 -9.96 -4.03 -2.81
N TYR A 62 -8.94 -4.68 -3.37
CA TYR A 62 -8.58 -6.05 -3.03
C TYR A 62 -8.16 -6.17 -1.55
N TYR A 63 -7.33 -5.25 -1.06
CA TYR A 63 -6.97 -5.22 0.37
C TYR A 63 -8.20 -5.13 1.28
N GLY A 64 -9.17 -4.27 0.95
CA GLY A 64 -10.39 -4.17 1.73
C GLY A 64 -11.29 -5.40 1.64
N GLU A 65 -11.43 -5.99 0.45
CA GLU A 65 -12.20 -7.23 0.25
C GLU A 65 -11.61 -8.39 1.07
N THR A 66 -10.29 -8.58 1.03
CA THR A 66 -9.61 -9.61 1.84
C THR A 66 -9.76 -9.35 3.34
N ASN A 67 -9.60 -8.11 3.80
CA ASN A 67 -9.74 -7.76 5.22
C ASN A 67 -11.17 -8.00 5.73
N ILE A 68 -12.19 -7.66 4.92
CA ILE A 68 -13.59 -7.90 5.28
C ILE A 68 -13.90 -9.40 5.28
N ALA A 69 -13.41 -10.14 4.29
CA ALA A 69 -13.58 -11.59 4.23
C ALA A 69 -12.96 -12.27 5.46
N PHE A 70 -11.82 -11.79 5.93
CA PHE A 70 -11.18 -12.28 7.16
C PHE A 70 -12.01 -12.01 8.43
N ILE A 71 -12.63 -10.83 8.57
CA ILE A 71 -13.42 -10.47 9.76
C ILE A 71 -14.78 -11.19 9.76
N LYS A 72 -15.46 -11.21 8.61
CA LYS A 72 -16.80 -11.79 8.49
C LYS A 72 -17.08 -12.24 7.07
N GLU A 73 -17.08 -13.56 6.88
CA GLU A 73 -17.40 -14.18 5.60
C GLU A 73 -18.90 -14.07 5.31
N SER A 74 -19.32 -12.92 4.78
CA SER A 74 -20.72 -12.67 4.43
C SER A 74 -20.82 -11.92 3.11
N LYS A 75 -21.53 -12.54 2.16
CA LYS A 75 -21.79 -11.98 0.83
C LYS A 75 -22.45 -10.60 0.89
N THR A 76 -23.26 -10.34 1.91
CA THR A 76 -23.92 -9.05 2.12
C THR A 76 -22.93 -7.94 2.48
N TRP A 77 -21.96 -8.23 3.36
CA TRP A 77 -20.94 -7.25 3.76
C TRP A 77 -19.99 -6.93 2.60
N LEU A 78 -19.64 -7.92 1.79
CA LEU A 78 -18.87 -7.72 0.56
C LEU A 78 -19.63 -6.85 -0.46
N LEU A 79 -20.93 -7.06 -0.62
CA LEU A 79 -21.75 -6.25 -1.52
C LEU A 79 -21.84 -4.80 -1.05
N ILE A 80 -22.08 -4.58 0.25
CA ILE A 80 -22.09 -3.24 0.85
C ILE A 80 -20.74 -2.54 0.62
N TYR A 81 -19.63 -3.24 0.84
CA TYR A 81 -18.30 -2.70 0.60
C TYR A 81 -18.07 -2.31 -0.87
N ARG A 82 -18.45 -3.17 -1.83
CA ARG A 82 -18.36 -2.86 -3.27
C ARG A 82 -19.13 -1.60 -3.63
N VAL A 83 -20.38 -1.49 -3.15
CA VAL A 83 -21.20 -0.30 -3.39
C VAL A 83 -20.59 0.94 -2.73
N ALA A 84 -20.06 0.82 -1.51
CA ALA A 84 -19.41 1.92 -0.81
C ALA A 84 -18.13 2.40 -1.54
N VAL A 85 -17.31 1.47 -2.06
CA VAL A 85 -16.11 1.83 -2.84
C VAL A 85 -16.49 2.59 -4.10
N VAL A 86 -17.48 2.10 -4.86
CA VAL A 86 -17.97 2.82 -6.06
C VAL A 86 -18.52 4.20 -5.68
N GLY A 87 -19.27 4.30 -4.59
CA GLY A 87 -19.75 5.57 -4.05
C GLY A 87 -18.62 6.54 -3.68
N MET A 88 -17.56 6.04 -3.04
CA MET A 88 -16.38 6.85 -2.68
C MET A 88 -15.57 7.29 -3.90
N VAL A 89 -15.48 6.45 -4.95
CA VAL A 89 -14.85 6.84 -6.23
C VAL A 89 -15.64 7.96 -6.89
N PHE A 90 -16.97 7.83 -6.94
CA PHE A 90 -17.83 8.88 -7.46
C PHE A 90 -17.70 10.17 -6.65
N PHE A 91 -17.74 10.07 -5.31
CA PHE A 91 -17.53 11.20 -4.41
C PHE A 91 -16.16 11.87 -4.64
N GLY A 92 -15.09 11.08 -4.79
CA GLY A 92 -13.75 11.59 -5.07
C GLY A 92 -13.64 12.32 -6.41
N SER A 93 -14.50 12.02 -7.38
CA SER A 93 -14.52 12.73 -8.67
C SER A 93 -15.16 14.11 -8.63
N ILE A 94 -16.00 14.39 -7.63
CA ILE A 94 -16.73 15.66 -7.48
C ILE A 94 -16.25 16.51 -6.29
N ALA A 95 -15.59 15.88 -5.31
CA ALA A 95 -15.11 16.57 -4.12
C ALA A 95 -13.86 17.41 -4.41
N ALA A 96 -13.70 18.50 -3.65
CA ALA A 96 -12.51 19.35 -3.75
C ALA A 96 -11.26 18.57 -3.30
N LEU A 97 -10.12 18.81 -3.98
CA LEU A 97 -8.85 18.14 -3.70
C LEU A 97 -8.49 18.22 -2.21
N GLN A 98 -8.54 19.41 -1.61
CA GLN A 98 -8.22 19.59 -0.19
C GLN A 98 -9.11 18.74 0.72
N THR A 99 -10.40 18.60 0.42
CA THR A 99 -11.31 17.78 1.22
C THR A 99 -10.96 16.30 1.12
N VAL A 100 -10.65 15.81 -0.08
CA VAL A 100 -10.25 14.42 -0.31
C VAL A 100 -8.94 14.11 0.43
N TRP A 101 -7.96 15.01 0.34
CA TRP A 101 -6.67 14.87 1.05
C TRP A 101 -6.85 14.90 2.56
N SER A 102 -7.59 15.87 3.11
CA SER A 102 -7.85 15.93 4.55
C SER A 102 -8.55 14.68 5.08
N LEU A 103 -9.50 14.12 4.32
CA LEU A 103 -10.19 12.88 4.68
C LEU A 103 -9.25 11.67 4.60
N ALA A 104 -8.43 11.61 3.55
CA ALA A 104 -7.41 10.57 3.39
C ALA A 104 -6.39 10.58 4.53
N ASP A 105 -5.88 11.76 4.91
CA ASP A 105 -4.92 11.93 6.00
C ASP A 105 -5.52 11.50 7.34
N PHE A 106 -6.80 11.81 7.59
CA PHE A 106 -7.49 11.38 8.80
C PHE A 106 -7.57 9.85 8.89
N PHE A 107 -8.03 9.17 7.83
CA PHE A 107 -8.14 7.71 7.82
C PHE A 107 -6.77 7.02 7.81
N MET A 108 -5.79 7.59 7.11
CA MET A 108 -4.41 7.11 7.13
C MET A 108 -3.81 7.22 8.53
N GLY A 109 -4.06 8.33 9.23
CA GLY A 109 -3.65 8.50 10.62
C GLY A 109 -4.25 7.43 11.53
N LEU A 110 -5.53 7.13 11.39
CA LEU A 110 -6.20 6.07 12.15
C LEU A 110 -5.58 4.69 11.86
N MET A 111 -5.35 4.37 10.59
CA MET A 111 -4.73 3.11 10.16
C MET A 111 -3.30 2.96 10.70
N VAL A 112 -2.49 4.02 10.64
CA VAL A 112 -1.13 4.04 11.18
C VAL A 112 -1.17 3.83 12.69
N PHE A 113 -2.08 4.50 13.39
CA PHE A 113 -2.23 4.36 14.83
C PHE A 113 -2.54 2.92 15.24
N THR A 114 -3.54 2.28 14.61
CA THR A 114 -3.90 0.89 14.90
C THR A 114 -2.76 -0.08 14.58
N ASN A 115 -2.10 0.10 13.43
CA ASN A 115 -1.01 -0.79 13.01
C ASN A 115 0.23 -0.64 13.88
N LEU A 116 0.59 0.57 14.31
CA LEU A 116 1.72 0.79 15.20
C LEU A 116 1.51 0.13 16.56
N ILE A 117 0.29 0.17 17.10
CA ILE A 117 -0.04 -0.53 18.35
C ILE A 117 0.14 -2.05 18.17
N ALA A 118 -0.41 -2.61 17.10
CA ALA A 118 -0.28 -4.04 16.79
C ALA A 118 1.18 -4.46 16.61
N ILE A 119 1.96 -3.70 15.83
CA ILE A 119 3.38 -3.95 15.60
C ILE A 119 4.17 -3.82 16.91
N SER A 120 3.82 -2.88 17.78
CA SER A 120 4.49 -2.73 19.08
C SER A 120 4.34 -3.98 19.94
N PHE A 121 3.14 -4.58 19.98
CA PHE A 121 2.93 -5.86 20.66
C PHE A 121 3.63 -7.03 19.95
N LEU A 122 3.60 -7.07 18.62
CA LEU A 122 4.26 -8.14 17.83
C LEU A 122 5.79 -8.01 17.76
N SER A 123 6.35 -6.84 18.07
CA SER A 123 7.78 -6.52 17.88
C SER A 123 8.69 -7.54 18.56
N LYS A 124 8.31 -8.03 19.76
CA LYS A 124 9.06 -9.06 20.49
C LYS A 124 9.13 -10.37 19.70
N PHE A 125 8.03 -10.81 19.11
CA PHE A 125 7.95 -12.03 18.31
C PHE A 125 8.65 -11.87 16.96
N ALA A 126 8.48 -10.72 16.31
CA ALA A 126 9.16 -10.40 15.06
C ALA A 126 10.69 -10.40 15.22
N TYR A 127 11.20 -9.86 16.33
CA TYR A 127 12.62 -9.90 16.65
C TYR A 127 13.11 -11.33 16.91
N ALA A 128 12.35 -12.13 17.66
CA ALA A 128 12.67 -13.54 17.90
C ALA A 128 12.73 -14.34 16.58
N ALA A 129 11.78 -14.11 15.67
CA ALA A 129 11.77 -14.71 14.33
C ALA A 129 13.01 -14.31 13.52
N LEU A 130 13.39 -13.03 13.57
CA LEU A 130 14.57 -12.54 12.87
C LEU A 130 15.85 -13.18 13.41
N VAL A 131 15.98 -13.33 14.74
CA VAL A 131 17.14 -13.98 15.36
C VAL A 131 17.23 -15.44 14.95
N ASP A 132 16.09 -16.17 14.93
CA ASP A 132 16.05 -17.56 14.48
C ASP A 132 16.45 -17.68 13.00
N TYR A 133 15.88 -16.83 12.13
CA TYR A 133 16.26 -16.75 10.72
C TYR A 133 17.77 -16.52 10.53
N ILE A 134 18.35 -15.55 11.24
CA ILE A 134 19.79 -15.24 11.15
C ILE A 134 20.63 -16.43 11.64
N LYS A 135 20.18 -17.13 12.68
CA LYS A 135 20.87 -18.33 13.21
C LYS A 135 20.87 -19.45 12.17
N GLN A 136 19.74 -19.73 11.53
CA GLN A 136 19.63 -20.75 10.48
C GLN A 136 20.52 -20.41 9.27
N LYS A 137 20.49 -19.15 8.82
CA LYS A 137 21.33 -18.67 7.71
C LYS A 137 22.83 -18.75 8.01
N LYS A 138 23.25 -18.42 9.24
CA LYS A 138 24.66 -18.57 9.69
C LYS A 138 25.11 -20.02 9.74
N GLN A 139 24.20 -20.96 9.92
CA GLN A 139 24.49 -22.40 9.88
C GLN A 139 24.55 -22.96 8.44
N GLY A 140 24.38 -22.10 7.42
CA GLY A 140 24.38 -22.52 6.01
C GLY A 140 23.15 -23.31 5.60
N LYS A 141 22.08 -23.32 6.43
CA LYS A 141 20.79 -23.94 6.09
C LYS A 141 19.95 -22.98 5.28
N ASP A 142 19.03 -23.53 4.49
CA ASP A 142 17.92 -22.75 3.93
C ASP A 142 16.94 -22.41 5.06
N PRO A 143 16.80 -21.13 5.45
CA PRO A 143 16.06 -20.76 6.64
C PRO A 143 14.55 -20.98 6.47
N VAL A 144 13.96 -21.78 7.35
CA VAL A 144 12.51 -22.01 7.39
C VAL A 144 11.94 -21.56 8.72
N PHE A 145 10.86 -20.77 8.65
CA PHE A 145 10.13 -20.33 9.82
C PHE A 145 9.23 -21.46 10.35
N VAL A 146 9.34 -21.77 11.63
CA VAL A 146 8.45 -22.73 12.33
C VAL A 146 7.85 -22.01 13.52
N ALA A 147 6.53 -21.97 13.64
CA ALA A 147 5.84 -21.24 14.71
C ALA A 147 6.28 -21.70 16.11
N SER A 148 6.56 -22.99 16.28
CA SER A 148 7.03 -23.58 17.54
C SER A 148 8.46 -23.21 17.92
N SER A 149 9.27 -22.64 17.01
CA SER A 149 10.64 -22.21 17.33
C SER A 149 10.68 -20.93 18.15
N ILE A 150 9.56 -20.20 18.24
CA ILE A 150 9.46 -18.91 18.94
C ILE A 150 8.75 -19.08 20.29
N PRO A 151 9.43 -18.83 21.42
CA PRO A 151 8.82 -18.92 22.74
C PRO A 151 7.66 -17.93 22.91
N GLY A 152 6.49 -18.42 23.32
CA GLY A 152 5.33 -17.60 23.65
C GLY A 152 4.47 -17.18 22.46
N LEU A 153 4.80 -17.63 21.24
CA LEU A 153 3.94 -17.44 20.06
C LEU A 153 2.74 -18.41 20.17
N GLN A 154 1.53 -17.85 20.25
CA GLN A 154 0.27 -18.61 20.36
C GLN A 154 -0.70 -18.15 19.25
N ASN A 155 -1.71 -18.97 18.94
CA ASN A 155 -2.73 -18.70 17.91
C ASN A 155 -2.17 -18.56 16.47
N THR A 156 -1.22 -19.40 16.10
CA THR A 156 -0.75 -19.52 14.71
C THR A 156 -1.61 -20.54 13.95
N GLU A 157 -2.23 -20.11 12.85
CA GLU A 157 -3.05 -20.97 12.00
C GLU A 157 -2.23 -21.79 10.98
N CYS A 158 -0.96 -21.43 10.80
CA CYS A 158 -0.08 -22.01 9.78
C CYS A 158 1.40 -21.97 10.21
N TRP A 159 2.23 -22.72 9.50
CA TRP A 159 3.67 -22.89 9.73
C TRP A 159 3.99 -23.69 11.00
N ASP A 160 3.22 -24.76 11.20
CA ASP A 160 3.60 -25.80 12.16
C ASP A 160 4.73 -26.68 11.60
N GLY A 161 5.25 -27.60 12.42
CA GLY A 161 6.34 -28.50 11.98
C GLY A 161 5.93 -29.44 10.83
N GLN A 162 4.64 -29.72 10.64
CA GLN A 162 4.14 -30.63 9.61
C GLN A 162 4.03 -29.92 8.25
N ASP A 163 3.54 -28.67 8.23
CA ASP A 163 3.47 -27.81 7.04
C ASP A 163 4.85 -27.62 6.37
N VAL A 164 5.88 -27.54 7.22
CA VAL A 164 7.27 -27.34 6.78
C VAL A 164 7.86 -28.62 6.17
N GLU A 165 7.56 -29.78 6.75
CA GLU A 165 7.99 -31.07 6.20
C GLU A 165 7.29 -31.38 4.87
N GLU A 166 6.01 -31.07 4.72
CA GLU A 166 5.28 -31.25 3.45
C GLU A 166 5.86 -30.38 2.34
N LYS A 167 6.16 -29.10 2.61
CA LYS A 167 6.80 -28.22 1.62
C LYS A 167 8.22 -28.68 1.25
N GLN A 168 9.01 -29.19 2.20
CA GLN A 168 10.35 -29.70 1.90
C GLN A 168 10.34 -31.00 1.09
N LYS A 169 9.27 -31.81 1.17
CA LYS A 169 9.10 -33.01 0.35
C LYS A 169 8.57 -32.71 -1.06
N ALA A 170 7.92 -31.55 -1.24
CA ALA A 170 7.35 -31.12 -2.51
C ALA A 170 8.31 -30.34 -3.43
N VAL A 171 9.51 -29.99 -2.92
CA VAL A 171 10.61 -29.31 -3.63
C VAL A 171 11.71 -30.31 -3.95
#